data_AF-K1RWQ8-F1
#
_entry.id   AF-K1RWQ8-F1
#
_cell.length_a   1.000
_cell.length_b   1.000
_cell.length_c   1.000
_cell.angle_alpha   90.00
_cell.angle_beta   90.00
_cell.angle_gamma   90.00
#
_symmetry.space_group_name_H-M   'P 1'
#
loop_
_entity.id
_entity.type
_entity.pdbx_description
1 polymer ?
#
loop_
_entity_poly.entity_id
_entity_poly.type
_entity_poly.pdbx_seq_one_letter_code
_entity_poly.pdbx_strand_id
1 'polypeptide(L)'
;MPAGDILNQIYSLPEADKLTNIVFMGQGEPMDNLDNVLRATEILTADYGWAWSPKRITVSSVGVKNKLKRFLEESDCHVAISMHDPIPSERAELMPAERGMGIEQVVELLRNYDFSHQRRLSFEYIVFKGVNDSMQHAK
;
A
#
# COMPACT_ATOMS: atom_id res chain seq x y z
N MET A 1 6.57 9.34 11.07
CA MET A 1 7.88 9.72 10.51
C MET A 1 7.66 10.87 9.51
N PRO A 2 8.30 12.03 9.68
CA PRO A 2 8.19 13.15 8.75
C PRO A 2 8.53 12.77 7.29
N ALA A 3 7.96 13.50 6.32
CA ALA A 3 8.25 13.28 4.89
C ALA A 3 9.75 13.35 4.56
N GLY A 4 10.49 14.26 5.20
CA GLY A 4 11.95 14.36 5.02
C GLY A 4 12.69 13.08 5.44
N ASP A 5 12.26 12.43 6.52
CA ASP A 5 12.87 11.19 6.98
C ASP A 5 12.52 9.99 6.08
N ILE A 6 11.30 9.98 5.51
CA ILE A 6 10.92 9.01 4.47
C ILE A 6 11.85 9.16 3.26
N LEU A 7 12.04 10.39 2.78
CA LEU A 7 12.92 10.69 1.65
C LEU A 7 14.38 10.33 1.96
N ASN A 8 14.86 10.65 3.16
CA ASN A 8 16.22 10.35 3.58
C ASN A 8 16.55 8.86 3.52
N GLN A 9 15.59 7.96 3.74
CA GLN A 9 15.83 6.52 3.56
C GLN A 9 16.19 6.15 2.13
N ILE A 10 15.70 6.90 1.15
CA ILE A 10 15.97 6.69 -0.27
C ILE A 10 17.31 7.34 -0.64
N TYR A 11 17.49 8.61 -0.27
CA TYR A 11 18.70 9.38 -0.59
C TYR A 11 19.97 8.87 0.09
N SER A 12 19.84 8.19 1.24
CA SER A 12 20.99 7.65 1.97
C SER A 12 21.49 6.32 1.39
N LEU A 13 20.81 5.75 0.38
CA LEU A 13 21.27 4.53 -0.27
C LEU A 13 22.46 4.84 -1.19
N PRO A 14 23.58 4.09 -1.11
CA PRO A 14 24.73 4.27 -1.99
C PRO A 14 24.38 4.17 -3.48
N GLU A 15 23.37 3.36 -3.80
CA GLU A 15 22.85 3.11 -5.14
C GLU A 15 21.57 3.90 -5.48
N ALA A 16 21.26 4.98 -4.77
CA ALA A 16 20.06 5.79 -4.96
C ALA A 16 19.79 6.12 -6.45
N ASP A 17 20.81 6.52 -7.20
CA ASP A 17 20.71 6.88 -8.63
C ASP A 17 20.36 5.71 -9.57
N LYS A 18 20.47 4.47 -9.09
CA LYS A 18 20.17 3.25 -9.86
C LYS A 18 18.81 2.64 -9.53
N LEU A 19 18.09 3.21 -8.55
CA LEU A 19 16.80 2.68 -8.16
C LEU A 19 15.80 2.79 -9.31
N THR A 20 14.98 1.76 -9.48
CA THR A 20 13.94 1.74 -10.52
C THR A 20 12.54 1.89 -9.94
N ASN A 21 12.34 1.42 -8.70
CA ASN A 21 11.06 1.31 -8.03
C ASN A 21 11.24 1.47 -6.52
N ILE A 22 10.19 1.94 -5.84
CA ILE A 22 10.10 1.99 -4.37
C ILE A 22 8.79 1.36 -3.93
N VAL A 23 8.85 0.60 -2.85
CA VAL A 23 7.68 0.02 -2.19
C VAL A 23 7.65 0.45 -0.72
N PHE A 24 6.54 1.00 -0.27
CA PHE A 24 6.35 1.39 1.14
C PHE A 24 5.87 0.17 1.93
N MET A 25 6.78 -0.79 2.16
CA MET A 25 6.54 -2.02 2.93
C MET A 25 7.46 -2.13 4.16
N GLY A 26 7.95 -1.00 4.64
CA GLY A 26 8.83 -0.92 5.81
C GLY A 26 8.05 -1.02 7.13
N GLN A 27 8.60 -0.43 8.18
CA GLN A 27 7.97 -0.42 9.50
C GLN A 27 6.77 0.55 9.55
N GLY A 28 5.61 0.03 9.98
CA GLY A 28 4.39 0.80 10.23
C GLY A 28 3.41 0.78 9.06
N GLU A 29 2.18 1.23 9.31
CA GLU A 29 1.13 1.35 8.29
C GLU A 29 1.23 2.72 7.59
N PRO A 30 1.48 2.78 6.27
CA PRO A 30 1.60 4.04 5.54
C PRO A 30 0.38 4.94 5.69
N MET A 31 -0.83 4.37 5.71
CA MET A 31 -2.05 5.15 5.88
C MET A 31 -2.09 5.85 7.25
N ASP A 32 -1.45 5.32 8.29
CA ASP A 32 -1.41 6.01 9.59
C ASP A 32 -0.58 7.30 9.58
N ASN A 33 0.25 7.47 8.56
CA ASN A 33 1.10 8.63 8.34
C ASN A 33 0.81 9.30 6.97
N LEU A 34 -0.46 9.26 6.54
CA LEU A 34 -0.86 9.57 5.17
C LEU A 34 -0.36 10.93 4.66
N ASP A 35 -0.44 12.00 5.45
CA ASP A 35 0.00 13.33 5.00
C ASP A 35 1.49 13.36 4.62
N ASN A 36 2.33 12.69 5.41
CA ASN A 36 3.76 12.59 5.12
C ASN A 36 4.04 11.64 3.96
N VAL A 37 3.25 10.57 3.80
CA VAL A 37 3.36 9.64 2.67
C VAL A 37 3.00 10.35 1.37
N LEU A 38 1.86 11.04 1.33
CA LEU A 38 1.43 11.83 0.17
C LEU A 38 2.48 12.86 -0.19
N ARG A 39 2.97 13.63 0.79
CA ARG A 39 4.02 14.62 0.56
C ARG A 39 5.31 14.01 0.03
N ALA A 40 5.74 12.86 0.56
CA ALA A 40 6.93 12.18 0.07
C ALA A 40 6.73 11.66 -1.37
N THR A 41 5.58 11.04 -1.67
CA THR A 41 5.29 10.57 -3.02
C THR A 41 5.17 11.71 -4.03
N GLU A 42 4.55 12.82 -3.65
CA GLU A 42 4.47 14.04 -4.47
C GLU A 42 5.86 14.52 -4.85
N ILE A 43 6.76 14.68 -3.86
CA ILE A 43 8.15 15.12 -4.08
C ILE A 43 8.91 14.13 -4.99
N LEU A 44 8.75 12.82 -4.79
CA LEU A 44 9.42 11.82 -5.64
C LEU A 44 8.94 11.89 -7.10
N THR A 45 7.67 12.21 -7.32
CA THR A 45 7.09 12.31 -8.67
C THR A 45 7.23 13.68 -9.32
N ALA A 46 7.53 14.73 -8.54
CA ALA A 46 7.68 16.08 -9.03
C ALA A 46 8.90 16.25 -9.95
N ASP A 47 8.78 17.16 -10.91
CA ASP A 47 9.84 17.53 -11.86
C ASP A 47 11.07 18.13 -11.17
N TYR A 48 10.88 18.88 -10.08
CA TYR A 48 11.95 19.40 -9.23
C TYR A 48 12.55 18.36 -8.28
N GLY A 49 11.94 17.18 -8.17
CA GLY A 49 12.40 16.06 -7.37
C GLY A 49 13.09 15.01 -8.24
N TRP A 50 12.62 13.76 -8.18
CA TRP A 50 13.18 12.65 -8.97
C TRP A 50 12.50 12.50 -10.34
N ALA A 51 11.44 13.28 -10.60
CA ALA A 51 10.63 13.20 -11.81
C ALA A 51 10.19 11.75 -12.14
N TRP A 52 10.01 10.93 -11.10
CA TRP A 52 9.68 9.53 -11.29
C TRP A 52 8.23 9.37 -11.70
N SER A 53 7.98 8.40 -12.57
CA SER A 53 6.61 7.98 -12.84
C SER A 53 5.98 7.46 -11.54
N PRO A 54 4.75 7.89 -11.18
CA PRO A 54 4.02 7.35 -10.03
C PRO A 54 3.89 5.83 -10.04
N LYS A 55 3.97 5.21 -11.22
CA LYS A 55 3.95 3.74 -11.41
C LYS A 55 5.16 3.00 -10.85
N ARG A 56 6.23 3.73 -10.56
CA ARG A 56 7.43 3.17 -9.90
C ARG A 56 7.26 3.08 -8.40
N ILE A 57 6.22 3.68 -7.84
CA ILE A 57 5.98 3.78 -6.42
C ILE A 57 4.74 2.98 -6.05
N THR A 58 4.89 2.02 -5.15
CA THR A 58 3.77 1.25 -4.58
C THR A 58 3.66 1.54 -3.09
N VAL A 59 2.47 1.94 -2.65
CA VAL A 59 2.17 2.13 -1.23
C VAL A 59 1.34 0.96 -0.73
N SER A 60 1.83 0.22 0.26
CA SER A 60 1.06 -0.86 0.87
C SER A 60 0.10 -0.33 1.93
N SER A 61 -0.97 -1.07 2.19
CA SER A 61 -1.90 -0.78 3.29
C SER A 61 -2.65 -2.02 3.74
N VAL A 62 -2.94 -2.11 5.04
CA VAL A 62 -3.87 -3.09 5.59
C VAL A 62 -5.36 -2.75 5.33
N GLY A 63 -5.63 -1.59 4.74
CA GLY A 63 -6.95 -1.14 4.31
C GLY A 63 -7.64 -0.23 5.32
N VAL A 64 -7.12 0.97 5.60
CA VAL A 64 -7.78 1.93 6.51
C VAL A 64 -8.77 2.81 5.75
N LYS A 65 -10.09 2.52 5.82
CA LYS A 65 -11.16 3.06 4.92
C LYS A 65 -10.98 4.50 4.44
N ASN A 66 -11.09 5.46 5.36
CA ASN A 66 -11.10 6.87 5.01
C ASN A 66 -9.75 7.33 4.45
N LYS A 67 -8.66 6.73 4.93
CA LYS A 67 -7.30 7.09 4.53
C LYS A 67 -6.92 6.45 3.19
N LEU A 68 -7.32 5.20 2.96
CA LEU A 68 -7.17 4.51 1.69
C LEU A 68 -7.95 5.24 0.58
N LYS A 69 -9.21 5.60 0.83
CA LYS A 69 -10.00 6.39 -0.12
C LYS A 69 -9.29 7.69 -0.48
N ARG A 70 -8.84 8.44 0.53
CA ARG A 70 -8.12 9.69 0.34
C ARG A 70 -6.83 9.51 -0.45
N PHE A 71 -6.05 8.47 -0.15
CA PHE A 71 -4.85 8.14 -0.92
C PHE A 71 -5.16 7.84 -2.38
N LEU A 72 -6.23 7.11 -2.64
CA LEU A 72 -6.68 6.84 -4.00
C LEU A 72 -7.08 8.13 -4.73
N GLU A 73 -7.73 9.07 -4.05
CA GLU A 73 -8.16 10.35 -4.63
C GLU A 73 -7.01 11.36 -4.84
N GLU A 74 -6.00 11.37 -3.96
CA GLU A 74 -4.95 12.40 -3.95
C GLU A 74 -3.61 11.96 -4.58
N SER A 75 -3.42 10.66 -4.82
CA SER A 75 -2.19 10.13 -5.44
C SER A 75 -2.51 9.42 -6.75
N ASP A 76 -1.49 9.22 -7.59
CA ASP A 76 -1.51 8.32 -8.75
C ASP A 76 -0.63 7.07 -8.55
N CYS A 77 0.06 6.98 -7.40
CA CYS A 77 0.95 5.86 -7.08
C CYS A 77 0.19 4.53 -7.02
N HIS A 78 0.88 3.42 -7.26
CA HIS A 78 0.29 2.10 -7.12
C HIS A 78 -0.06 1.80 -5.66
N VAL A 79 -1.06 0.93 -5.47
CA VAL A 79 -1.50 0.51 -4.14
C VAL A 79 -1.42 -1.01 -4.02
N ALA A 80 -0.90 -1.48 -2.89
CA ALA A 80 -0.90 -2.89 -2.52
C ALA A 80 -1.72 -3.06 -1.24
N ILE A 81 -2.60 -4.07 -1.21
CA ILE A 81 -3.45 -4.35 -0.05
C ILE A 81 -2.97 -5.62 0.62
N SER A 82 -2.57 -5.51 1.89
CA SER A 82 -2.19 -6.66 2.71
C SER A 82 -3.45 -7.43 3.13
N MET A 83 -3.76 -8.47 2.35
CA MET A 83 -4.94 -9.31 2.54
C MET A 83 -4.63 -10.44 3.51
N HIS A 84 -3.64 -11.27 3.14
CA HIS A 84 -3.12 -12.45 3.87
C HIS A 84 -4.12 -13.53 4.23
N ASP A 85 -5.42 -13.28 4.24
CA ASP A 85 -6.44 -14.29 4.44
C ASP A 85 -7.75 -13.80 3.80
N PRO A 86 -8.45 -14.62 2.98
CA PRO A 86 -9.67 -14.20 2.32
C PRO A 86 -10.91 -14.38 3.21
N ILE A 87 -10.81 -15.11 4.33
CA ILE A 87 -11.91 -15.42 5.23
C ILE A 87 -11.88 -14.42 6.40
N PRO A 88 -12.90 -13.57 6.58
CA PRO A 88 -12.88 -12.52 7.60
C PRO A 88 -12.58 -13.00 9.02
N SER A 89 -13.10 -14.16 9.43
CA SER A 89 -12.85 -14.71 10.77
C SER A 89 -11.38 -15.08 10.99
N GLU A 90 -10.76 -15.72 9.99
CA GLU A 90 -9.35 -16.16 10.05
C GLU A 90 -8.41 -14.95 9.89
N ARG A 91 -8.77 -14.02 9.00
CA ARG A 91 -8.07 -12.73 8.88
C ARG A 91 -8.07 -11.95 10.19
N ALA A 92 -9.15 -11.97 10.97
CA ALA A 92 -9.20 -11.28 12.26
C ALA A 92 -8.21 -11.85 13.29
N GLU A 93 -7.87 -13.14 13.18
CA GLU A 93 -6.87 -13.79 14.03
C GLU A 93 -5.45 -13.38 13.64
N LEU A 94 -5.18 -13.25 12.34
CA LEU A 94 -3.86 -12.86 11.81
C LEU A 94 -3.62 -11.34 11.83
N MET A 95 -4.67 -10.57 11.55
CA MET A 95 -4.61 -9.13 11.29
C MET A 95 -5.68 -8.40 12.10
N PRO A 96 -5.31 -7.76 13.24
CA PRO A 96 -6.23 -6.96 14.04
C PRO A 96 -6.96 -5.85 13.26
N ALA A 97 -6.40 -5.42 12.12
CA ALA A 97 -6.98 -4.46 11.20
C ALA A 97 -8.37 -4.86 10.67
N GLU A 98 -8.66 -6.16 10.59
CA GLU A 98 -9.99 -6.68 10.20
C GLU A 98 -11.12 -6.10 11.06
N ARG A 99 -10.88 -5.85 12.34
CA ARG A 99 -11.88 -5.28 13.27
C ARG A 99 -12.22 -3.83 12.96
N GLY A 100 -11.32 -3.08 12.31
CA GLY A 100 -11.52 -1.69 11.95
C GLY A 100 -12.16 -1.54 10.58
N MET A 101 -11.54 -2.15 9.57
CA MET A 101 -12.09 -2.25 8.23
C MET A 101 -11.81 -3.67 7.71
N GLY A 102 -12.89 -4.45 7.62
CA GLY A 102 -12.79 -5.82 7.16
C GLY A 102 -12.42 -5.92 5.69
N ILE A 103 -11.83 -7.04 5.29
CA ILE A 103 -11.37 -7.26 3.92
C ILE A 103 -12.48 -7.10 2.88
N GLU A 104 -13.72 -7.50 3.21
CA GLU A 104 -14.89 -7.32 2.36
C GLU A 104 -15.16 -5.84 2.05
N GLN A 105 -15.06 -4.98 3.06
CA GLN A 105 -15.25 -3.53 2.88
C GLN A 105 -14.12 -2.93 2.05
N VAL A 106 -12.88 -3.44 2.20
CA VAL A 106 -11.74 -2.98 1.41
C VAL A 106 -11.96 -3.34 -0.05
N VAL A 107 -12.36 -4.58 -0.33
CA VAL A 107 -12.67 -5.06 -1.68
C VAL A 107 -13.85 -4.28 -2.27
N GLU A 108 -14.89 -4.00 -1.49
CA GLU A 108 -16.04 -3.19 -1.93
C GLU A 108 -15.62 -1.77 -2.31
N LEU A 109 -14.79 -1.12 -1.49
CA LEU A 109 -14.26 0.21 -1.77
C LEU A 109 -13.45 0.22 -3.07
N LEU A 110 -12.58 -0.77 -3.26
CA LEU A 110 -11.74 -0.87 -4.44
C LEU A 110 -12.55 -1.21 -5.69
N ARG A 111 -13.57 -2.08 -5.58
CA ARG A 111 -14.46 -2.40 -6.70
C ARG A 111 -15.23 -1.17 -7.20
N ASN A 112 -15.56 -0.25 -6.30
CA ASN A 112 -16.28 0.98 -6.60
C ASN A 112 -15.36 2.15 -7.01
N TYR A 113 -14.04 1.95 -6.98
CA TYR A 113 -13.07 2.97 -7.38
C TYR A 113 -12.68 2.80 -8.86
N ASP A 114 -12.55 3.91 -9.58
CA ASP A 114 -12.16 3.89 -10.99
C ASP A 114 -10.63 3.75 -11.15
N PHE A 115 -10.19 2.57 -11.59
CA PHE A 115 -8.80 2.28 -11.92
C PHE A 115 -8.49 2.44 -13.42
N SER A 116 -9.30 3.19 -14.17
CA SER A 116 -9.05 3.47 -15.60
C SER A 116 -7.76 4.29 -15.81
N HIS A 117 -7.41 5.15 -14.86
CA HIS A 117 -6.09 5.75 -14.76
C HIS A 117 -5.07 4.64 -14.54
N GLN A 118 -3.91 4.67 -15.22
CA GLN A 118 -2.91 3.58 -15.32
C GLN A 118 -2.21 3.20 -13.98
N ARG A 119 -2.99 3.00 -12.93
CA ARG A 119 -2.67 2.60 -11.58
C ARG A 119 -2.93 1.11 -11.45
N ARG A 120 -1.94 0.39 -10.92
CA ARG A 120 -2.07 -1.01 -10.57
C ARG A 120 -2.53 -1.12 -9.12
N LEU A 121 -3.56 -1.94 -8.91
CA LEU A 121 -3.95 -2.49 -7.62
C LEU A 121 -3.32 -3.89 -7.49
N SER A 122 -2.78 -4.23 -6.33
CA SER A 122 -2.29 -5.58 -6.03
C SER A 122 -2.74 -6.01 -4.64
N PHE A 123 -2.90 -7.32 -4.45
CA PHE A 123 -3.15 -7.91 -3.14
C PHE A 123 -1.94 -8.72 -2.72
N GLU A 124 -1.54 -8.57 -1.47
CA GLU A 124 -0.41 -9.27 -0.88
C GLU A 124 -0.93 -10.40 0.01
N TYR A 125 -0.37 -11.58 -0.18
CA TYR A 125 -0.78 -12.79 0.50
C TYR A 125 0.45 -13.56 0.97
N ILE A 126 0.69 -13.57 2.28
CA ILE A 126 1.75 -14.38 2.87
C ILE A 126 1.17 -15.76 3.12
N VAL A 127 1.82 -16.79 2.56
CA VAL A 127 1.37 -18.17 2.71
C VAL A 127 1.99 -18.77 3.97
N PHE A 128 1.15 -19.09 4.94
CA PHE A 128 1.47 -19.78 6.17
C PHE A 128 0.99 -21.23 6.09
N LYS A 129 1.95 -22.15 6.20
CA LYS A 129 1.68 -23.59 6.10
C LYS A 129 0.67 -24.06 7.14
N GLY A 130 -0.42 -24.67 6.68
CA GLY A 130 -1.50 -25.21 7.54
C GLY A 130 -2.40 -24.16 8.17
N VAL A 131 -2.26 -22.88 7.78
CA VAL A 131 -3.10 -21.78 8.26
C VAL A 131 -3.97 -21.30 7.11
N ASN A 132 -3.36 -20.73 6.07
CA ASN A 132 -4.07 -20.06 4.99
C ASN A 132 -3.64 -20.57 3.59
N ASP A 133 -3.11 -21.80 3.52
CA ASP A 133 -2.52 -22.42 2.31
C ASP A 133 -3.39 -23.53 1.69
N SER A 134 -4.58 -23.76 2.24
CA SER A 134 -5.53 -24.77 1.73
C SER A 134 -6.25 -24.33 0.44
N MET A 135 -6.79 -25.29 -0.31
CA MET A 135 -7.58 -25.04 -1.52
C MET A 135 -8.90 -24.29 -1.23
N GLN A 136 -9.37 -24.29 0.01
CA GLN A 136 -10.53 -23.49 0.41
C GLN A 136 -10.21 -22.00 0.35
N HIS A 137 -9.03 -21.57 0.79
CA HIS A 137 -8.62 -20.15 0.74
C HIS A 137 -8.35 -19.67 -0.69
N ALA A 138 -7.95 -20.58 -1.59
CA ALA A 138 -7.63 -20.23 -2.97
C ALA A 138 -8.86 -20.06 -3.89
N LYS A 139 -10.05 -20.51 -3.45
CA LYS A 139 -11.29 -20.47 -4.22
C LYS A 139 -12.13 -19.24 -3.90
#